data_AF-A0A919TZZ0-F1
#
_entry.id   AF-A0A919TZZ0-F1
#
_cell.length_a   1.000
_cell.length_b   1.000
_cell.length_c   1.000
_cell.angle_alpha   90.00
_cell.angle_beta   90.00
_cell.angle_gamma   90.00
#
_symmetry.space_group_name_H-M   'P 1'
#
loop_
_entity.id
_entity.type
_entity.pdbx_description
1 polymer ?
#
loop_
_entity_poly.entity_id
_entity_poly.type
_entity_poly.pdbx_seq_one_letter_code
_entity_poly.pdbx_strand_id
1 'polypeptide(L)'
;MGEVHHIRWWDRDGGRTSVANGVLLCVYHHHEVHRLDLTIERRTAPPDGSHRGGGRQRRRDPARPREPDTRLPRGWPVPRYTFWSRAGRIVNAPADDLGPERRHEAWSPDRRPAAAV
;
A
#
# COMPACT_ATOMS: atom_id res chain seq x y z
N MET A 1 -2.81 -7.28 -14.35
CA MET A 1 -1.34 -7.18 -14.19
C MET A 1 -1.03 -5.94 -13.35
N GLY A 2 0.05 -5.97 -12.57
CA GLY A 2 0.49 -4.85 -11.74
C GLY A 2 1.88 -4.38 -12.16
N GLU A 3 2.18 -3.11 -11.88
CA GLU A 3 3.45 -2.44 -12.20
C GLU A 3 4.00 -1.75 -10.95
N VAL A 4 5.32 -1.62 -10.89
CA VAL A 4 5.99 -0.91 -9.80
C VAL A 4 6.20 0.54 -10.21
N HIS A 5 5.68 1.45 -9.39
CA HIS A 5 5.91 2.87 -9.51
C HIS A 5 6.94 3.33 -8.46
N HIS A 6 7.81 4.27 -8.81
CA HIS A 6 8.75 4.86 -7.86
C HIS A 6 8.09 6.00 -7.08
N ILE A 7 8.04 5.92 -5.74
CA ILE A 7 7.43 6.93 -4.87
C ILE A 7 8.04 8.31 -5.14
N ARG A 8 9.36 8.42 -5.05
CA ARG A 8 10.13 9.51 -5.68
C ARG A 8 10.39 9.09 -7.11
N TRP A 9 9.88 9.83 -8.08
CA TRP A 9 9.90 9.44 -9.48
C TRP A 9 11.34 9.32 -10.00
N TRP A 10 11.59 8.33 -10.86
CA TRP A 10 12.91 8.16 -11.48
C TRP A 10 13.25 9.35 -12.40
N ASP A 11 12.39 9.62 -13.38
CA ASP A 11 12.64 10.60 -14.43
C ASP A 11 12.49 12.06 -13.92
N ARG A 12 11.38 12.36 -13.24
CA ARG A 12 11.06 13.70 -12.72
C ARG A 12 11.93 14.12 -11.53
N ASP A 13 12.21 13.20 -10.61
CA ASP A 13 12.79 13.53 -9.29
C ASP A 13 14.15 12.84 -9.00
N GLY A 14 14.68 12.01 -9.92
CA GLY A 14 15.93 11.27 -9.71
C GLY A 14 15.85 10.20 -8.62
N GLY A 15 14.67 9.63 -8.38
CA GLY A 15 14.45 8.64 -7.34
C GLY A 15 15.19 7.32 -7.60
N ARG A 16 15.85 6.78 -6.57
CA ARG A 16 16.62 5.52 -6.68
C ARG A 16 15.73 4.31 -6.92
N THR A 17 16.22 3.35 -7.69
CA THR A 17 15.64 2.00 -7.75
C THR A 17 15.90 1.27 -6.43
N SER A 18 14.87 1.12 -5.61
CA SER A 18 14.90 0.33 -4.37
C SER A 18 13.49 -0.06 -3.95
N VAL A 19 13.35 -1.15 -3.19
CA VAL A 19 12.04 -1.55 -2.63
C VAL A 19 11.47 -0.48 -1.71
N ALA A 20 12.32 0.23 -0.96
CA ALA A 20 11.91 1.33 -0.10
C ALA A 20 11.22 2.46 -0.90
N ASN A 21 11.73 2.73 -2.12
CA ASN A 21 11.18 3.71 -3.04
C ASN A 21 10.10 3.13 -3.99
N GLY A 22 9.70 1.87 -3.83
CA GLY A 22 8.71 1.22 -4.71
C GLY A 22 7.31 1.16 -4.11
N VAL A 23 6.29 1.32 -4.95
CA VAL A 23 4.89 1.00 -4.64
C VAL A 23 4.29 0.19 -5.80
N LEU A 24 3.55 -0.88 -5.46
CA LEU A 24 2.87 -1.70 -6.46
C LEU A 24 1.50 -1.10 -6.77
N LEU A 25 1.21 -0.87 -8.04
CA LEU A 25 -0.07 -0.35 -8.55
C LEU A 25 -0.58 -1.26 -9.66
N CYS A 26 -1.88 -1.22 -9.94
CA CYS A 26 -2.35 -1.77 -11.22
C CYS A 26 -1.95 -0.85 -12.37
N VAL A 27 -1.85 -1.38 -13.59
CA VAL A 27 -1.45 -0.62 -14.80
C VAL A 27 -2.23 0.69 -14.95
N TYR A 28 -3.55 0.65 -14.75
CA TYR A 28 -4.40 1.85 -14.81
C TYR A 28 -3.95 2.93 -13.82
N HIS A 29 -3.79 2.57 -12.54
CA HIS A 29 -3.40 3.54 -11.51
C HIS A 29 -1.93 3.96 -11.63
N HIS A 30 -1.06 3.13 -12.20
CA HIS A 30 0.30 3.53 -12.55
C HIS A 30 0.26 4.70 -13.55
N HIS A 31 -0.50 4.55 -14.65
CA HIS A 31 -0.63 5.60 -15.65
C HIS A 31 -1.32 6.85 -15.11
N GLU A 32 -2.35 6.72 -14.28
CA GLU A 32 -3.03 7.86 -13.65
C GLU A 32 -2.09 8.69 -12.77
N VAL A 33 -1.21 8.04 -12.00
CA VAL A 33 -0.18 8.74 -11.22
C VAL A 33 0.69 9.60 -12.12
N HIS A 34 1.11 9.08 -13.28
CA HIS A 34 1.90 9.85 -14.23
C HIS A 34 1.09 10.97 -14.90
N ARG A 35 -0.12 10.66 -15.40
CA ARG A 35 -0.98 11.59 -16.13
C ARG A 35 -1.43 12.78 -15.28
N LEU A 36 -1.71 12.55 -14.00
CA LEU A 36 -2.16 13.57 -13.05
C LEU A 36 -1.03 14.22 -12.26
N ASP A 37 0.23 13.85 -12.52
CA ASP A 37 1.42 14.37 -11.83
C ASP A 37 1.31 14.21 -10.30
N LEU A 38 0.93 13.00 -9.84
CA LEU A 38 0.68 12.76 -8.42
C LEU A 38 1.98 12.51 -7.64
N THR A 39 2.04 13.09 -6.44
CA THR A 39 3.04 12.79 -5.42
C THR A 39 2.52 11.71 -4.49
N ILE A 40 3.36 10.72 -4.18
CA ILE A 40 3.02 9.62 -3.28
C ILE A 40 3.80 9.82 -1.98
N GLU A 41 3.12 9.71 -0.86
CA GLU A 41 3.70 9.72 0.47
C GLU A 41 3.39 8.41 1.18
N ARG A 42 4.44 7.71 1.65
CA ARG A 42 4.28 6.51 2.46
C ARG A 42 4.15 6.91 3.93
N ARG A 43 3.05 6.54 4.58
CA ARG A 43 2.76 6.91 5.98
C ARG A 43 3.37 5.97 7.01
N THR A 44 3.50 4.70 6.66
CA THR A 44 4.15 3.70 7.51
C THR A 44 5.60 3.55 7.07
N ALA A 45 6.52 3.46 8.02
CA ALA A 45 7.89 3.08 7.69
C ALA A 45 7.88 1.80 6.83
N PRO A 46 8.74 1.69 5.80
CA PRO A 46 8.96 0.41 5.16
C PRO A 46 9.30 -0.61 6.26
N PRO A 47 8.88 -1.88 6.14
CA PRO A 47 9.49 -2.91 6.96
C PRO A 47 11.01 -2.78 6.79
N ASP A 48 11.71 -2.54 7.89
CA ASP A 48 13.14 -2.24 7.98
C ASP A 48 14.03 -3.44 7.57
N GLY A 49 13.48 -4.41 6.85
CA GLY A 49 14.09 -5.71 6.60
C GLY A 49 14.32 -6.54 7.87
N SER A 50 14.03 -6.00 9.06
CA SER A 50 14.27 -6.64 10.36
C SER A 50 13.08 -7.49 10.83
N HIS A 51 12.06 -7.66 9.99
CA HIS A 51 11.19 -8.84 10.04
C HIS A 51 11.97 -10.14 9.73
N ARG A 52 13.11 -10.39 10.41
CA ARG A 52 13.42 -11.72 10.89
C ARG A 52 12.21 -12.12 11.70
N GLY A 53 11.38 -13.00 11.13
CA GLY A 53 10.20 -13.49 11.81
C GLY A 53 10.54 -13.85 13.24
N GLY A 54 10.08 -13.05 14.19
CA GLY A 54 10.19 -13.30 15.63
C GLY A 54 9.39 -14.52 16.08
N GLY A 55 8.95 -15.36 15.13
CA GLY A 55 8.60 -16.73 15.42
C GLY A 55 9.89 -17.45 15.82
N ARG A 56 10.07 -17.64 17.13
CA ARG A 56 10.64 -18.89 17.64
C ARG A 56 10.09 -19.98 16.73
N GLN A 57 10.93 -20.59 15.88
CA GLN A 57 10.49 -21.71 15.05
C GLN A 57 9.95 -22.74 16.04
N ARG A 58 8.63 -22.75 16.25
CA ARG A 58 7.98 -23.80 17.02
C ARG A 58 8.40 -25.07 16.28
N ARG A 59 9.03 -26.00 16.99
CA ARG A 59 9.42 -27.30 16.42
C ARG A 59 8.23 -27.78 15.59
N ARG A 60 8.47 -27.87 14.28
CA ARG A 60 7.45 -28.18 13.29
C ARG A 60 6.92 -29.57 13.59
N ASP A 61 5.64 -29.70 13.86
CA ASP A 61 4.98 -30.99 13.86
C ASP A 61 4.75 -31.41 12.40
N PRO A 62 5.35 -32.52 11.91
CA PRO A 62 5.18 -32.96 10.54
C PRO A 62 3.75 -33.45 10.24
N ALA A 63 2.95 -33.78 11.25
CA ALA A 63 1.61 -34.34 11.08
C ALA A 63 0.52 -33.28 10.84
N ARG A 64 0.81 -31.98 11.02
CA ARG A 64 -0.19 -30.91 10.87
C ARG A 64 -0.23 -30.37 9.43
N PRO A 65 -1.40 -30.41 8.75
CA PRO A 65 -1.56 -29.79 7.44
C PRO A 65 -1.19 -28.31 7.48
N ARG A 66 -0.52 -27.83 6.42
CA ARG A 66 -0.23 -26.40 6.24
C ARG A 66 -1.54 -25.68 5.89
N GLU A 67 -2.23 -25.15 6.90
CA GLU A 67 -3.20 -24.10 6.62
C GLU A 67 -2.43 -22.83 6.20
N PRO A 68 -2.80 -22.17 5.10
CA PRO A 68 -2.22 -20.88 4.78
C PRO A 68 -2.61 -19.91 5.90
N ASP A 69 -1.62 -19.43 6.65
CA ASP A 69 -1.81 -18.36 7.61
C ASP A 69 -2.12 -17.07 6.83
N THR A 70 -3.41 -16.83 6.56
CA THR A 70 -3.90 -15.66 5.83
C THR A 70 -4.05 -14.45 6.74
N ARG A 71 -3.88 -14.61 8.06
CA ARG A 71 -3.92 -13.50 9.01
C ARG A 71 -2.54 -12.84 9.02
N LEU A 72 -2.50 -11.56 8.66
CA LEU A 72 -1.31 -10.76 8.92
C LEU A 72 -0.97 -10.86 10.42
N PRO A 73 0.27 -11.19 10.79
CA PRO A 73 0.66 -11.26 12.19
C PRO A 73 0.33 -9.94 12.90
N ARG A 74 -0.19 -10.02 14.12
CA ARG A 74 -0.44 -8.81 14.94
C ARG A 74 0.83 -7.96 14.98
N GLY A 75 0.70 -6.68 14.62
CA GLY A 75 1.81 -5.72 14.59
C GLY A 75 2.58 -5.65 13.28
N TRP A 76 2.22 -6.41 12.24
CA TRP A 76 2.75 -6.17 10.90
C TRP A 76 2.23 -4.82 10.36
N PRO A 77 3.13 -3.92 9.92
CA PRO A 77 2.72 -2.63 9.41
C PRO A 77 1.93 -2.83 8.10
N VAL A 78 0.67 -2.43 8.10
CA VAL A 78 -0.11 -2.33 6.86
C VAL A 78 0.43 -1.14 6.07
N PRO A 79 0.93 -1.33 4.84
CA PRO A 79 1.50 -0.23 4.09
C PRO A 79 0.38 0.79 3.76
N ARG A 80 0.53 2.00 4.26
CA ARG A 80 -0.40 3.12 4.00
C ARG A 80 0.25 4.18 3.14
N TYR A 81 -0.49 4.68 2.15
CA TYR A 81 -0.02 5.66 1.18
C TYR A 81 -1.05 6.75 0.94
N THR A 82 -0.56 7.96 0.79
CA THR A 82 -1.36 9.15 0.47
C THR A 82 -0.88 9.72 -0.84
N PHE A 83 -1.83 10.08 -1.70
CA PHE A 83 -1.62 10.57 -3.05
C PHE A 83 -2.07 12.02 -3.11
N TRP A 84 -1.19 12.89 -3.56
CA TRP A 84 -1.38 14.33 -3.62
C TRP A 84 -1.30 14.78 -5.07
N SER A 85 -2.22 15.63 -5.50
CA SER A 85 -2.07 16.37 -6.75
C SER A 85 -0.96 17.43 -6.63
N ARG A 86 -0.45 17.89 -7.78
CA ARG A 86 0.50 19.03 -7.84
C ARG A 86 0.01 20.29 -7.10
N ALA A 87 -1.30 20.51 -7.06
CA ALA A 87 -1.92 21.63 -6.35
C ALA A 87 -2.06 21.42 -4.83
N GLY A 88 -1.53 20.32 -4.27
CA GLY A 88 -1.59 20.03 -2.83
C GLY A 88 -2.92 19.44 -2.34
N ARG A 89 -3.83 19.06 -3.24
CA ARG A 89 -5.08 18.37 -2.87
C ARG A 89 -4.85 16.86 -2.71
N ILE A 90 -5.38 16.27 -1.64
CA ILE A 90 -5.46 14.81 -1.46
C ILE A 90 -6.36 14.20 -2.53
N VAL A 91 -5.82 13.26 -3.31
CA VAL A 91 -6.54 12.48 -4.33
C VAL A 91 -6.99 11.12 -3.76
N ASN A 92 -6.12 10.48 -2.97
CA ASN A 92 -6.43 9.23 -2.28
C ASN A 92 -5.62 9.15 -0.99
N ALA A 93 -6.20 8.66 0.09
CA ALA A 93 -5.52 8.51 1.37
C ALA A 93 -6.21 7.41 2.20
N PRO A 94 -5.51 6.88 3.23
CA PRO A 94 -6.16 6.11 4.28
C PRO A 94 -7.30 6.91 4.90
N ALA A 95 -8.36 6.23 5.37
CA ALA A 95 -9.51 6.90 5.97
C ALA A 95 -9.13 7.80 7.16
N ASP A 96 -8.07 7.45 7.89
CA ASP A 96 -7.50 8.23 8.98
C ASP A 96 -6.85 9.55 8.57
N ASP A 97 -6.42 9.67 7.32
CA ASP A 97 -5.84 10.89 6.75
C ASP A 97 -6.90 11.82 6.14
N LEU A 98 -8.11 11.32 5.93
CA LEU A 98 -9.23 12.13 5.47
C LEU A 98 -9.81 12.89 6.67
N GLY A 99 -10.03 14.20 6.51
CA GLY A 99 -10.79 14.99 7.47
C GLY A 99 -12.17 14.37 7.74
N PRO A 100 -12.81 14.66 8.89
CA PRO A 100 -14.02 13.98 9.34
C PRO A 100 -15.11 13.92 8.26
N GLU A 101 -15.30 15.01 7.53
CA GLU A 101 -16.25 15.17 6.42
C GLU A 101 -16.13 14.10 5.31
N ARG A 102 -14.90 13.67 4.99
CA ARG A 102 -14.62 12.78 3.85
C ARG A 102 -14.37 11.33 4.24
N ARG A 103 -14.43 11.01 5.53
CA ARG A 103 -14.26 9.62 6.01
C ARG A 103 -15.34 8.70 5.50
N HIS A 104 -16.55 9.22 5.27
CA HIS A 104 -17.68 8.46 4.73
C HIS A 104 -17.52 8.12 3.24
N GLU A 105 -16.66 8.85 2.52
CA GLU A 105 -16.31 8.58 1.12
C GLU A 105 -15.14 7.58 1.01
N ALA A 106 -14.41 7.35 2.09
CA ALA A 106 -13.35 6.37 2.13
C ALA A 106 -13.88 4.98 1.77
N TRP A 107 -13.10 4.24 0.99
CA TRP A 107 -13.40 2.86 0.66
C TRP A 107 -13.50 2.03 1.95
N SER A 108 -14.67 1.42 2.18
CA SER A 108 -14.92 0.49 3.29
C SER A 108 -14.82 -0.95 2.76
N PRO A 109 -14.11 -1.87 3.45
CA PRO A 109 -13.98 -3.25 3.00
C PRO A 109 -15.32 -4.00 2.94
N ASP A 110 -16.35 -3.51 3.67
CA ASP A 110 -17.70 -4.09 3.68
C ASP A 110 -18.61 -3.55 2.56
N ARG A 111 -18.16 -2.55 1.77
CA ARG A 111 -18.92 -2.13 0.57
C ARG A 111 -18.78 -3.20 -0.51
N ARG A 112 -19.83 -4.02 -0.66
CA ARG A 112 -19.98 -4.85 -1.87
C ARG A 112 -20.01 -3.93 -3.09
N PRO A 113 -19.22 -4.20 -4.15
CA PRO A 113 -19.36 -3.45 -5.39
C PRO A 113 -20.80 -3.65 -5.90
N ALA A 114 -21.48 -2.57 -6.25
CA ALA A 114 -22.71 -2.67 -7.02
C ALA A 114 -22.35 -3.42 -8.31
N ALA A 115 -23.08 -4.52 -8.59
CA ALA A 115 -22.90 -5.25 -9.83
C ALA A 115 -23.07 -4.27 -10.99
N ALA A 116 -22.04 -4.11 -11.80
CA ALA A 116 -22.12 -3.35 -13.04
C ALA A 116 -23.12 -4.08 -13.95
N VAL A 117 -24.20 -3.39 -14.32
CA VAL A 117 -25.18 -3.80 -15.34
C VAL A 117 -24.65 -3.44 -16.72
#